data_AF-A0AA86NLV1-F1
#
_entry.id   AF-A0AA86NLV1-F1
#
_cell.length_a   1.000
_cell.length_b   1.000
_cell.length_c   1.000
_cell.angle_alpha   90.00
_cell.angle_beta   90.00
_cell.angle_gamma   90.00
#
_symmetry.space_group_name_H-M   'P 1'
#
loop_
_entity.id
_entity.type
_entity.pdbx_description
1 polymer ?
#
loop_
_entity_poly.entity_id
_entity_poly.type
_entity_poly.pdbx_seq_one_letter_code
_entity_poly.pdbx_strand_id
1 'polypeptide(L)'
;MDYLMDEELFSKTSFIFSADEPHQTSQQQRSVCRTPSVSSFSESRIESCPSIVQFYLDQDLSESNIPLQEFCQQSFAAQVDVTTYVQKQYRQTAALIKIAQAKQNLLSSSTRPVRQGEFRWSNELHEKFVVVCLAFGLRKVTPKQIQTVLDIEASRESVGSHLQKFRIKLIKQHGLPNSQHLDSHHFPLDIQSAKIDELRKLWSNPLFSGMTQQEVIQFIK
;
A
#
# COMPACT_ATOMS: atom_id res chain seq x y z
N MET A 1 -2.73 49.97 -2.84
CA MET A 1 -1.94 49.69 -4.06
C MET A 1 -1.89 48.17 -4.22
N ASP A 2 -2.95 47.42 -4.44
CA ASP A 2 -4.18 47.57 -5.26
C ASP A 2 -3.90 47.76 -6.76
N TYR A 3 -3.88 46.63 -7.46
CA TYR A 3 -4.17 46.37 -8.89
C TYR A 3 -4.32 44.83 -8.95
N LEU A 4 -5.47 44.15 -9.11
CA LEU A 4 -6.75 44.42 -9.75
C LEU A 4 -6.63 44.78 -11.24
N MET A 5 -6.60 43.72 -12.06
CA MET A 5 -7.26 43.66 -13.37
C MET A 5 -7.92 42.29 -13.50
N ASP A 6 -9.24 42.34 -13.70
CA ASP A 6 -10.18 41.24 -13.84
C ASP A 6 -10.11 40.56 -15.23
N GLU A 7 -10.68 39.35 -15.25
CA GLU A 7 -11.55 38.71 -16.26
C GLU A 7 -11.80 39.49 -17.58
N GLU A 8 -11.94 38.88 -18.76
CA GLU A 8 -12.82 37.77 -19.12
C GLU A 8 -12.61 37.52 -20.64
N LEU A 9 -12.77 36.29 -21.12
CA LEU A 9 -13.76 35.90 -22.15
C LEU A 9 -13.37 34.60 -22.87
N PHE A 10 -13.75 33.50 -22.23
CA PHE A 10 -14.64 32.49 -22.78
C PHE A 10 -14.81 32.41 -24.32
N SER A 11 -14.36 31.31 -24.93
CA SER A 11 -15.11 30.72 -26.04
C SER A 11 -15.15 29.18 -25.92
N LYS A 12 -16.31 28.76 -25.40
CA LYS A 12 -17.05 27.51 -25.56
C LYS A 12 -16.55 26.56 -26.68
N THR A 13 -16.40 25.29 -26.33
CA THR A 13 -16.93 24.19 -27.17
C THR A 13 -17.41 23.05 -26.27
N SER A 14 -18.73 22.86 -26.30
CA SER A 14 -19.58 21.79 -25.76
C SER A 14 -19.10 20.41 -26.22
N PHE A 15 -18.96 19.40 -25.35
CA PHE A 15 -19.99 18.51 -24.82
C PHE A 15 -20.89 17.88 -25.91
N ILE A 16 -20.57 16.65 -26.31
CA ILE A 16 -21.56 15.67 -26.78
C ILE A 16 -21.42 14.43 -25.90
N PHE A 17 -22.51 14.20 -25.16
CA PHE A 17 -22.85 13.03 -24.38
C PHE A 17 -23.50 12.02 -25.32
N SER A 18 -23.05 10.77 -25.32
CA SER A 18 -23.83 9.65 -25.87
C SER A 18 -23.71 8.48 -24.90
N ALA A 19 -24.79 8.30 -24.14
CA ALA A 19 -25.06 7.09 -23.39
C ALA A 19 -25.68 6.06 -24.33
N ASP A 20 -25.26 4.80 -24.21
CA ASP A 20 -26.15 3.64 -24.28
C ASP A 20 -25.47 2.43 -23.63
N GLU A 21 -26.02 2.02 -22.49
CA GLU A 21 -26.06 0.66 -21.92
C GLU A 21 -27.16 -0.12 -22.70
N PRO A 22 -27.31 -1.48 -22.67
CA PRO A 22 -27.03 -2.35 -21.52
C PRO A 22 -26.54 -3.80 -21.77
N HIS A 23 -26.07 -4.40 -20.65
CA HIS A 23 -26.15 -5.80 -20.21
C HIS A 23 -25.94 -7.00 -21.18
N GLN A 24 -24.96 -7.86 -20.84
CA GLN A 24 -25.29 -9.26 -20.50
C GLN A 24 -24.25 -10.00 -19.64
N THR A 25 -24.83 -10.71 -18.68
CA THR A 25 -24.32 -11.52 -17.57
C THR A 25 -23.76 -12.88 -18.01
N SER A 26 -22.86 -13.47 -17.18
CA SER A 26 -22.51 -14.92 -17.04
C SER A 26 -20.99 -15.14 -17.13
N GLN A 27 -20.29 -15.95 -16.35
CA GLN A 27 -20.61 -16.93 -15.31
C GLN A 27 -19.29 -17.16 -14.55
N GLN A 28 -19.27 -16.98 -13.23
CA GLN A 28 -18.12 -17.35 -12.40
C GLN A 28 -18.43 -18.69 -11.74
N GLN A 29 -17.69 -19.73 -12.17
CA GLN A 29 -17.84 -21.09 -11.69
C GLN A 29 -17.43 -21.15 -10.20
N ARG A 30 -18.42 -21.33 -9.32
CA ARG A 30 -18.22 -21.79 -7.95
C ARG A 30 -18.11 -23.31 -7.96
N SER A 31 -16.92 -23.81 -7.68
CA SER A 31 -16.65 -25.22 -7.42
C SER A 31 -17.27 -25.63 -6.09
N VAL A 32 -18.33 -26.44 -6.17
CA VAL A 32 -19.03 -27.11 -5.07
C VAL A 32 -18.26 -28.37 -4.71
N CYS A 33 -17.62 -28.41 -3.55
CA CYS A 33 -17.07 -29.65 -3.00
C CYS A 33 -18.19 -30.43 -2.29
N ARG A 34 -18.44 -31.62 -2.84
CA ARG A 34 -19.33 -32.68 -2.38
C ARG A 34 -19.14 -33.01 -0.90
N THR A 35 -20.23 -33.09 -0.15
CA THR A 35 -20.31 -33.93 1.04
C THR A 35 -20.74 -35.35 0.62
N PRO A 36 -20.11 -36.41 1.12
CA PRO A 36 -20.63 -37.76 0.96
C PRO A 36 -21.70 -38.07 2.01
N SER A 37 -22.82 -38.55 1.48
CA SER A 37 -23.80 -39.40 2.14
C SER A 37 -23.14 -40.60 2.82
N VAL A 38 -23.45 -40.82 4.10
CA VAL A 38 -23.46 -42.16 4.71
C VAL A 38 -24.66 -42.29 5.62
N SER A 39 -25.52 -43.21 5.22
CA SER A 39 -26.68 -43.72 5.93
C SER A 39 -26.25 -44.66 7.06
N SER A 40 -27.07 -44.65 8.11
CA SER A 40 -27.48 -45.80 8.92
C SER A 40 -26.38 -46.64 9.61
N PHE A 41 -26.15 -46.36 10.90
CA PHE A 41 -26.04 -47.44 11.88
C PHE A 41 -26.55 -47.00 13.25
N SER A 42 -27.11 -47.96 13.95
CA SER A 42 -28.19 -47.90 14.94
C SER A 42 -27.85 -47.30 16.31
N GLU A 43 -28.88 -46.66 16.86
CA GLU A 43 -29.09 -46.27 18.26
C GLU A 43 -28.84 -47.39 19.28
N SER A 44 -28.12 -47.03 20.35
CA SER A 44 -28.38 -47.57 21.68
C SER A 44 -28.13 -46.51 22.76
N ARG A 45 -29.25 -45.94 23.22
CA ARG A 45 -29.59 -45.72 24.64
C ARG A 45 -28.51 -45.09 25.53
N ILE A 46 -28.59 -43.77 25.71
CA ILE A 46 -28.35 -43.15 27.02
C ILE A 46 -29.55 -42.29 27.36
N GLU A 47 -30.06 -42.57 28.55
CA GLU A 47 -31.29 -42.11 29.14
C GLU A 47 -31.23 -40.62 29.54
N SER A 48 -32.39 -39.98 29.42
CA SER A 48 -33.00 -39.08 30.41
C SER A 48 -32.14 -37.97 31.00
N CYS A 49 -32.38 -36.73 30.54
CA CYS A 49 -32.61 -35.59 31.43
C CYS A 49 -33.46 -34.53 30.69
N PRO A 50 -34.68 -34.22 31.15
CA PRO A 50 -35.50 -33.17 30.56
C PRO A 50 -34.85 -31.79 30.75
N SER A 51 -34.96 -30.98 29.70
CA SER A 51 -34.43 -29.62 29.60
C SER A 51 -34.76 -28.77 30.84
N ILE A 52 -33.76 -28.09 31.38
CA ILE A 52 -33.85 -27.08 32.45
C ILE A 52 -34.86 -25.96 32.15
N VAL A 53 -35.29 -25.84 30.89
CA VAL A 53 -36.29 -24.88 30.41
C VAL A 53 -37.71 -25.26 30.84
N GLN A 54 -37.97 -26.51 31.28
CA GLN A 54 -39.29 -26.98 31.68
C GLN A 54 -39.53 -27.02 33.20
N PHE A 55 -38.54 -26.68 34.03
CA PHE A 55 -38.72 -26.60 35.49
C PHE A 55 -39.15 -25.21 35.97
N TYR A 56 -38.99 -24.16 35.15
CA TYR A 56 -39.23 -22.78 35.56
C TYR A 56 -40.56 -22.18 35.07
N LEU A 57 -41.48 -23.00 34.54
CA LEU A 57 -42.74 -22.53 33.96
C LEU A 57 -44.01 -22.89 34.76
N ASP A 58 -43.92 -23.39 35.99
CA ASP A 58 -45.09 -23.69 36.83
C ASP A 58 -44.93 -23.25 38.30
N GLN A 59 -44.83 -21.94 38.54
CA GLN A 59 -45.14 -21.39 39.86
C GLN A 59 -45.73 -19.98 39.77
N ASP A 60 -46.96 -19.89 39.27
CA ASP A 60 -47.84 -18.75 39.48
C ASP A 60 -48.69 -19.05 40.72
N LEU A 61 -48.48 -18.35 41.84
CA LEU A 61 -49.54 -17.98 42.80
C LEU A 61 -49.08 -16.78 43.65
N SER A 62 -49.71 -15.64 43.38
CA SER A 62 -50.21 -14.63 44.35
C SER A 62 -49.25 -14.10 45.44
N GLU A 63 -48.90 -12.81 45.37
CA GLU A 63 -49.40 -11.77 46.31
C GLU A 63 -48.64 -10.42 46.16
N SER A 64 -49.41 -9.37 45.90
CA SER A 64 -49.23 -7.95 46.25
C SER A 64 -47.84 -7.34 46.53
N ASN A 65 -47.45 -6.46 45.60
CA ASN A 65 -47.27 -5.00 45.81
C ASN A 65 -46.23 -4.53 46.86
N ILE A 66 -44.96 -4.31 46.44
CA ILE A 66 -44.00 -3.40 47.11
C ILE A 66 -43.21 -2.62 46.03
N PRO A 67 -42.95 -1.30 46.19
CA PRO A 67 -42.79 -0.35 45.07
C PRO A 67 -41.46 -0.41 44.31
N LEU A 68 -41.55 -0.19 42.99
CA LEU A 68 -40.45 0.04 42.06
C LEU A 68 -39.74 1.39 42.31
N GLN A 69 -38.85 1.45 43.30
CA GLN A 69 -37.82 2.47 43.36
C GLN A 69 -36.70 1.96 44.27
N GLU A 70 -35.44 1.98 43.80
CA GLU A 70 -34.22 1.53 44.51
C GLU A 70 -33.86 0.03 44.47
N PHE A 71 -34.07 -0.67 43.35
CA PHE A 71 -33.28 -1.88 43.06
C PHE A 71 -32.86 -2.01 41.59
N CYS A 72 -32.57 -0.88 40.94
CA CYS A 72 -31.99 -0.84 39.60
C CYS A 72 -30.87 0.21 39.52
N GLN A 73 -29.90 0.13 40.44
CA GLN A 73 -28.65 0.89 40.33
C GLN A 73 -27.40 0.08 40.72
N GLN A 74 -27.53 -1.21 41.01
CA GLN A 74 -26.40 -2.06 41.45
C GLN A 74 -26.22 -3.37 40.67
N SER A 75 -26.72 -3.47 39.43
CA SER A 75 -26.48 -4.66 38.59
C SER A 75 -26.06 -4.37 37.14
N PHE A 76 -25.54 -3.19 36.83
CA PHE A 76 -24.94 -2.89 35.51
C PHE A 76 -23.42 -2.63 35.60
N ALA A 77 -22.74 -3.12 36.63
CA ALA A 77 -21.28 -2.95 36.79
C ALA A 77 -20.47 -4.20 36.41
N ALA A 78 -21.11 -5.23 35.86
CA ALA A 78 -20.43 -6.47 35.47
C ALA A 78 -20.95 -6.99 34.12
N GLN A 79 -21.05 -6.12 33.13
CA GLN A 79 -21.07 -6.58 31.74
C GLN A 79 -19.64 -6.99 31.38
N VAL A 80 -19.45 -8.29 31.14
CA VAL A 80 -18.21 -8.82 30.55
C VAL A 80 -17.98 -8.05 29.25
N ASP A 81 -17.00 -7.16 29.23
CA ASP A 81 -16.75 -6.26 28.11
C ASP A 81 -16.22 -7.06 26.92
N VAL A 82 -17.12 -7.54 26.07
CA VAL A 82 -16.84 -8.28 24.83
C VAL A 82 -15.79 -7.55 23.98
N THR A 83 -15.73 -6.21 24.05
CA THR A 83 -14.74 -5.42 23.30
C THR A 83 -13.32 -5.67 23.80
N THR A 84 -13.12 -5.80 25.12
CA THR A 84 -11.80 -6.13 25.68
C THR A 84 -11.37 -7.55 25.32
N TYR A 85 -12.30 -8.50 25.27
CA TYR A 85 -12.03 -9.87 24.83
C TYR A 85 -11.60 -9.91 23.36
N VAL A 86 -12.33 -9.23 22.47
CA VAL A 86 -11.99 -9.14 21.04
C VAL A 86 -10.65 -8.43 20.82
N GLN A 87 -10.38 -7.34 21.54
CA GLN A 87 -9.09 -6.64 21.47
C GLN A 87 -7.94 -7.53 21.96
N LYS A 88 -8.15 -8.31 23.03
CA LYS A 88 -7.15 -9.27 23.52
C LYS A 88 -6.88 -10.37 22.49
N GLN A 89 -7.93 -10.90 21.86
CA GLN A 89 -7.80 -11.86 20.76
C GLN A 89 -7.05 -11.26 19.57
N TYR A 90 -7.35 -10.02 19.16
CA TYR A 90 -6.64 -9.33 18.08
C TYR A 90 -5.15 -9.12 18.41
N ARG A 91 -4.82 -8.76 19.65
CA ARG A 91 -3.42 -8.62 20.09
C ARG A 91 -2.68 -9.96 20.05
N GLN A 92 -3.33 -11.04 20.49
CA GLN A 92 -2.78 -12.39 20.46
C GLN A 92 -2.55 -12.87 19.02
N THR A 93 -3.53 -12.71 18.14
CA THR A 93 -3.40 -13.10 16.73
C THR A 93 -2.40 -12.23 15.98
N ALA A 94 -2.35 -10.92 16.24
CA ALA A 94 -1.35 -10.02 15.67
C ALA A 94 0.08 -10.39 16.07
N ALA A 95 0.30 -10.83 17.31
CA ALA A 95 1.61 -11.34 17.75
C ALA A 95 2.00 -12.61 16.98
N LEU A 96 1.07 -13.55 16.81
CA LEU A 96 1.29 -14.76 16.03
C LEU A 96 1.56 -14.46 14.54
N ILE A 97 0.84 -13.51 13.95
CA ILE A 97 1.08 -13.05 12.57
C ILE A 97 2.49 -12.46 12.44
N LYS A 98 2.93 -11.64 13.39
CA LYS A 98 4.31 -11.10 13.42
C LYS A 98 5.36 -12.21 13.52
N ILE A 99 5.13 -13.21 14.37
CA ILE A 99 6.03 -14.36 14.51
C ILE A 99 6.07 -15.19 13.21
N ALA A 100 4.93 -15.42 12.57
CA ALA A 100 4.84 -16.14 11.29
C ALA A 100 5.58 -15.39 10.17
N GLN A 101 5.41 -14.06 10.10
CA GLN A 101 6.15 -13.20 9.17
C GLN A 101 7.66 -13.23 9.44
N ALA A 102 8.08 -13.16 10.71
CA ALA A 102 9.48 -13.29 11.10
C ALA A 102 10.05 -14.67 10.70
N LYS A 103 9.29 -15.75 10.92
CA LYS A 103 9.66 -17.12 10.52
C LYS A 103 9.75 -17.27 9.00
N GLN A 104 8.84 -16.66 8.24
CA GLN A 104 8.93 -16.62 6.78
C GLN A 104 10.17 -15.84 6.30
N ASN A 105 10.52 -14.73 6.96
CA ASN A 105 11.76 -13.99 6.66
C ASN A 105 13.03 -14.81 6.96
N LEU A 106 13.04 -15.58 8.06
CA LEU A 106 14.15 -16.47 8.43
C LEU A 106 14.25 -17.70 7.51
N LEU A 107 13.13 -18.30 7.13
CA LEU A 107 13.13 -19.49 6.26
C LEU A 107 13.51 -19.11 4.83
N SER A 108 13.02 -17.97 4.34
CA SER A 108 13.46 -17.43 3.06
C SER A 108 14.92 -17.00 3.06
N SER A 109 15.56 -16.68 4.19
CA SER A 109 17.02 -16.44 4.21
C SER A 109 17.88 -17.70 4.10
N SER A 110 17.33 -18.90 4.33
CA SER A 110 18.09 -20.17 4.33
C SER A 110 18.04 -20.92 2.99
N THR A 111 17.00 -20.72 2.17
CA THR A 111 16.89 -21.28 0.80
C THR A 111 17.06 -20.24 -0.31
N ARG A 112 17.46 -19.00 0.01
CA ARG A 112 17.97 -18.10 -1.01
C ARG A 112 19.38 -18.57 -1.38
N PRO A 113 19.69 -18.89 -2.66
CA PRO A 113 21.08 -19.09 -3.06
C PRO A 113 21.87 -17.91 -2.52
N VAL A 114 23.01 -18.19 -1.86
CA VAL A 114 23.90 -17.23 -1.20
C VAL A 114 23.78 -15.89 -1.90
N ARG A 115 23.14 -14.90 -1.25
CA ARG A 115 22.95 -13.58 -1.84
C ARG A 115 24.35 -13.03 -2.10
N GLN A 116 24.76 -13.12 -3.36
CA GLN A 116 25.93 -12.46 -3.90
C GLN A 116 25.90 -11.04 -3.34
N GLY A 117 26.96 -10.64 -2.64
CA GLY A 117 26.98 -9.51 -1.71
C GLY A 117 26.12 -8.35 -2.20
N GLU A 118 25.10 -7.99 -1.41
CA GLU A 118 24.13 -6.98 -1.82
C GLU A 118 24.85 -5.71 -2.28
N PHE A 119 24.59 -5.30 -3.52
CA PHE A 119 25.16 -4.10 -4.10
C PHE A 119 24.86 -2.88 -3.22
N ARG A 120 25.90 -2.18 -2.78
CA ARG A 120 25.79 -0.98 -1.95
C ARG A 120 26.02 0.27 -2.80
N TRP A 121 25.08 1.20 -2.75
CA TRP A 121 25.21 2.51 -3.37
C TRP A 121 26.22 3.35 -2.58
N SER A 122 27.45 3.49 -3.09
CA SER A 122 28.41 4.46 -2.58
C SER A 122 28.01 5.89 -2.97
N ASN A 123 28.56 6.89 -2.28
CA ASN A 123 28.25 8.30 -2.56
C ASN A 123 28.63 8.68 -4.00
N GLU A 124 29.84 8.31 -4.45
CA GLU A 124 30.31 8.57 -5.82
C GLU A 124 29.40 7.94 -6.89
N LEU A 125 28.94 6.71 -6.65
CA LEU A 125 28.07 6.00 -7.57
C LEU A 125 26.66 6.62 -7.56
N HIS A 126 26.19 7.07 -6.40
CA HIS A 126 24.93 7.80 -6.29
C HIS A 126 24.98 9.13 -7.05
N GLU A 127 26.09 9.89 -6.99
CA GLU A 127 26.26 11.12 -7.77
C GLU A 127 26.16 10.84 -9.27
N LYS A 128 26.88 9.83 -9.78
CA LYS A 128 26.76 9.40 -11.19
C LYS A 128 25.33 9.01 -11.54
N PHE A 129 24.66 8.28 -10.66
CA PHE A 129 23.25 7.91 -10.84
C PHE A 129 22.33 9.14 -10.97
N VAL A 130 22.52 10.16 -10.13
CA VAL A 130 21.72 11.40 -10.19
C VAL A 130 21.95 12.12 -11.50
N VAL A 131 23.21 12.22 -11.94
CA VAL A 131 23.58 12.82 -13.24
C VAL A 131 22.87 12.10 -14.40
N VAL A 132 22.88 10.76 -14.42
CA VAL A 132 22.16 9.96 -15.44
C VAL A 132 20.66 10.29 -15.44
N CYS A 133 20.04 10.28 -14.26
CA CYS A 133 18.60 10.49 -14.14
C CYS A 133 18.18 11.88 -14.62
N LEU A 134 18.98 12.90 -14.34
CA LEU A 134 18.74 14.27 -14.78
C LEU A 134 19.03 14.45 -16.28
N ALA A 135 20.06 13.80 -16.83
CA ALA A 135 20.39 13.91 -18.25
C ALA A 135 19.31 13.31 -19.16
N PHE A 136 18.73 12.15 -18.79
CA PHE A 136 17.59 11.57 -19.50
C PHE A 136 16.25 12.26 -19.21
N GLY A 137 16.14 12.89 -18.04
CA GLY A 137 14.89 13.39 -17.49
C GLY A 137 14.19 12.39 -16.59
N LEU A 138 13.71 12.88 -15.45
CA LEU A 138 13.27 12.06 -14.31
C LEU A 138 12.09 11.14 -14.63
N ARG A 139 11.20 11.53 -15.54
CA ARG A 139 10.04 10.71 -15.95
C ARG A 139 10.37 9.67 -17.01
N LYS A 140 11.26 10.01 -17.94
CA LYS A 140 11.61 9.17 -19.10
C LYS A 140 12.58 8.05 -18.74
N VAL A 141 13.44 8.28 -17.75
CA VAL A 141 14.51 7.34 -17.40
C VAL A 141 13.95 5.99 -16.92
N THR A 142 14.54 4.91 -17.44
CA THR A 142 14.23 3.53 -17.05
C THR A 142 15.39 2.87 -16.29
N PRO A 143 15.12 1.91 -15.39
CA PRO A 143 16.18 1.23 -14.63
C PRO A 143 17.21 0.53 -15.53
N LYS A 144 16.77 -0.02 -16.67
CA LYS A 144 17.64 -0.69 -17.65
C LYS A 144 18.65 0.29 -18.27
N GLN A 145 18.22 1.49 -18.63
CA GLN A 145 19.10 2.52 -19.19
C GLN A 145 20.16 2.94 -18.17
N ILE A 146 19.75 3.18 -16.92
CA ILE A 146 20.67 3.55 -15.84
C ILE A 146 21.71 2.46 -15.62
N GLN A 147 21.27 1.21 -15.51
CA GLN A 147 22.16 0.06 -15.33
C GLN A 147 23.18 -0.05 -16.46
N THR A 148 22.76 0.14 -17.72
CA THR A 148 23.63 0.04 -18.89
C THR A 148 24.64 1.19 -18.97
N VAL A 149 24.23 2.41 -18.60
CA VAL A 149 25.10 3.60 -18.68
C VAL A 149 26.15 3.62 -17.56
N LEU A 150 25.78 3.18 -16.35
CA LEU A 150 26.70 3.14 -15.22
C LEU A 150 27.64 1.92 -15.23
N ASP A 151 27.34 0.90 -16.05
CA ASP A 151 28.08 -0.36 -16.13
C ASP A 151 28.32 -1.01 -14.75
N ILE A 152 27.23 -1.18 -13.99
CA ILE A 152 27.26 -1.69 -12.61
C ILE A 152 26.71 -3.10 -12.51
N GLU A 153 27.28 -3.91 -11.61
CA GLU A 153 26.80 -5.26 -11.27
C GLU A 153 25.49 -5.26 -10.45
N ALA A 154 24.87 -4.09 -10.24
CA ALA A 154 23.60 -4.00 -9.54
C ALA A 154 22.48 -4.69 -10.33
N SER A 155 21.59 -5.40 -9.64
CA SER A 155 20.39 -5.94 -10.28
C SER A 155 19.47 -4.82 -10.76
N ARG A 156 18.77 -5.05 -11.88
CA ARG A 156 17.79 -4.11 -12.44
C ARG A 156 16.72 -3.73 -11.41
N GLU A 157 16.36 -4.68 -10.56
CA GLU A 157 15.39 -4.52 -9.47
C GLU A 157 15.92 -3.58 -8.40
N SER A 158 17.20 -3.70 -8.02
CA SER A 158 17.87 -2.78 -7.07
C SER A 158 17.85 -1.35 -7.62
N VAL A 159 18.26 -1.16 -8.88
CA VAL A 159 18.25 0.15 -9.55
C VAL A 159 16.83 0.72 -9.63
N GLY A 160 15.83 -0.10 -9.93
CA GLY A 160 14.43 0.31 -9.98
C GLY A 160 13.91 0.82 -8.64
N SER A 161 14.21 0.09 -7.56
CA SER A 161 13.84 0.50 -6.20
C SER A 161 14.54 1.79 -5.78
N HIS A 162 15.81 1.97 -6.17
CA HIS A 162 16.60 3.17 -5.89
C HIS A 162 16.05 4.38 -6.65
N LEU A 163 15.72 4.21 -7.92
CA LEU A 163 15.07 5.22 -8.76
C LEU A 163 13.71 5.65 -8.19
N GLN A 164 12.91 4.69 -7.71
CA GLN A 164 11.64 5.00 -7.07
C GLN A 164 11.85 5.84 -5.80
N LYS A 165 12.77 5.43 -4.92
CA LYS A 165 13.10 6.20 -3.70
C LYS A 165 13.58 7.61 -4.04
N PHE A 166 14.40 7.75 -5.08
CA PHE A 166 14.92 9.04 -5.55
C PHE A 166 13.79 9.96 -6.06
N ARG A 167 12.88 9.46 -6.91
CA ARG A 167 11.72 10.22 -7.38
C ARG A 167 10.84 10.70 -6.23
N ILE A 168 10.55 9.83 -5.26
CA ILE A 168 9.77 10.18 -4.06
C ILE A 168 10.48 11.25 -3.23
N LYS A 169 11.80 11.15 -3.07
CA LYS A 169 12.60 12.15 -2.36
C LYS A 169 12.47 13.53 -3.02
N LEU A 170 12.58 13.60 -4.35
CA LEU A 170 12.42 14.86 -5.08
C LEU A 170 11.01 15.44 -4.94
N ILE A 171 9.97 14.59 -5.07
CA ILE A 171 8.58 15.00 -4.84
C ILE A 171 8.42 15.66 -3.46
N LYS A 172 9.01 15.07 -2.42
CA LYS A 172 8.98 15.63 -1.06
C LYS A 172 9.77 16.93 -0.92
N GLN A 173 10.96 17.00 -1.51
CA GLN A 173 11.80 18.21 -1.45
C GLN A 173 11.15 19.41 -2.14
N HIS A 174 10.41 19.16 -3.22
CA HIS A 174 9.75 20.20 -4.02
C HIS A 174 8.26 20.39 -3.68
N GLY A 175 7.74 19.69 -2.65
CA GLY A 175 6.35 19.83 -2.20
C GLY A 175 5.30 19.40 -3.24
N LEU A 176 5.64 18.48 -4.14
CA LEU A 176 4.78 18.05 -5.23
C LEU A 176 3.72 17.03 -4.74
N PRO A 177 2.49 17.04 -5.29
CA PRO A 177 1.44 16.13 -4.84
C PRO A 177 1.58 14.71 -5.40
N ASN A 178 2.14 14.55 -6.60
CA ASN A 178 2.27 13.25 -7.26
C ASN A 178 3.48 13.22 -8.23
N SER A 179 3.74 12.04 -8.82
CA SER A 179 4.85 11.82 -9.75
C SER A 179 4.65 12.40 -11.15
N GLN A 180 3.43 12.84 -11.51
CA GLN A 180 3.14 13.44 -12.81
C GLN A 180 3.69 14.86 -12.91
N HIS A 181 3.75 15.58 -11.79
CA HIS A 181 4.34 16.92 -11.69
C HIS A 181 5.87 16.90 -11.57
N LEU A 182 6.50 15.73 -11.60
CA LEU A 182 7.95 15.63 -11.52
C LEU A 182 8.58 15.94 -12.89
N ASP A 183 8.99 17.19 -13.09
CA ASP A 183 9.69 17.61 -14.30
C ASP A 183 11.21 17.57 -14.19
N SER A 184 11.88 17.65 -15.35
CA SER A 184 13.35 17.63 -15.44
C SER A 184 14.04 18.84 -14.79
N HIS A 185 13.30 19.89 -14.43
CA HIS A 185 13.82 21.05 -13.72
C HIS A 185 13.91 20.84 -12.19
N HIS A 186 13.40 19.72 -11.66
CA HIS A 186 13.48 19.41 -10.23
C HIS A 186 14.82 18.78 -9.87
N PHE A 187 15.76 19.63 -9.45
CA PHE A 187 17.09 19.20 -9.03
C PHE A 187 17.13 18.85 -7.53
N PRO A 188 17.97 17.89 -7.11
CA PRO A 188 18.21 17.64 -5.69
C PRO A 188 18.91 18.84 -5.05
N LEU A 189 18.50 19.20 -3.84
CA LEU A 189 19.06 20.33 -3.09
C LEU A 189 20.27 19.93 -2.24
N ASP A 190 20.40 18.63 -1.96
CA ASP A 190 21.39 18.08 -1.03
C ASP A 190 22.66 17.55 -1.70
N ILE A 191 22.68 17.49 -3.03
CA ILE A 191 23.81 16.96 -3.81
C ILE A 191 24.33 18.06 -4.71
N GLN A 192 25.58 18.46 -4.49
CA GLN A 192 26.27 19.48 -5.28
C GLN A 192 27.35 18.79 -6.12
N SER A 193 27.27 18.94 -7.43
CA SER A 193 28.24 18.39 -8.38
C SER A 193 28.30 19.30 -9.61
N ALA A 194 29.50 19.56 -10.12
CA ALA A 194 29.68 20.41 -11.30
C ALA A 194 28.86 19.92 -12.50
N LYS A 195 28.78 18.60 -12.69
CA LYS A 195 27.97 17.98 -13.75
C LYS A 195 26.47 18.28 -13.61
N ILE A 196 25.97 18.40 -12.37
CA ILE A 196 24.56 18.75 -12.11
C ILE A 196 24.31 20.22 -12.47
N ASP A 197 25.25 21.11 -12.17
CA ASP A 197 25.12 22.53 -12.52
C ASP A 197 25.20 22.75 -14.04
N GLU A 198 26.01 21.98 -14.75
CA GLU A 198 26.00 21.95 -16.22
C GLU A 198 24.65 21.48 -16.76
N LEU A 199 24.08 20.42 -16.20
CA LEU A 199 22.73 19.97 -16.56
C LEU A 199 21.68 21.04 -16.26
N ARG A 200 21.80 21.80 -15.16
CA ARG A 200 20.90 22.92 -14.86
C ARG A 200 20.94 23.98 -15.97
N LYS A 201 22.13 24.30 -16.49
CA LYS A 201 22.29 25.22 -17.63
C LYS A 201 21.68 24.65 -18.90
N LEU A 202 21.90 23.36 -19.19
CA LEU A 202 21.34 22.72 -20.39
C LEU A 202 19.82 22.67 -20.37
N TRP A 203 19.23 22.30 -19.23
CA TRP A 203 17.78 22.32 -19.04
C TRP A 203 17.20 23.73 -18.98
N SER A 204 18.00 24.80 -18.84
CA SER A 204 17.50 26.17 -18.96
C SER A 204 17.10 26.50 -20.41
N ASN A 205 17.55 25.71 -21.40
CA ASN A 205 17.14 25.86 -22.79
C ASN A 205 15.80 25.13 -23.05
N PRO A 206 14.74 25.82 -23.49
CA PRO A 206 13.43 25.19 -23.74
C PRO A 206 13.45 24.16 -24.89
N LEU A 207 14.47 24.18 -25.76
CA LEU A 207 14.63 23.20 -26.84
C LEU A 207 15.24 21.88 -26.37
N PHE A 208 15.83 21.85 -25.18
CA PHE A 208 16.47 20.66 -24.67
C PHE A 208 15.43 19.71 -24.06
N SER A 209 15.36 18.48 -24.60
CA SER A 209 14.38 17.47 -24.19
C SER A 209 14.98 16.25 -23.49
N GLY A 210 16.26 16.32 -23.16
CA GLY A 210 17.11 15.26 -22.62
C GLY A 210 18.18 14.80 -23.60
N MET A 211 19.18 14.07 -23.09
CA MET A 211 20.25 13.46 -23.90
C MET A 211 19.90 12.04 -24.35
N THR A 212 20.51 11.62 -25.45
CA THR A 212 20.52 10.22 -25.89
C THR A 212 21.45 9.38 -25.01
N GLN A 213 21.25 8.06 -25.00
CA GLN A 213 22.06 7.17 -24.16
C GLN A 213 23.57 7.26 -24.44
N GLN A 214 23.96 7.45 -25.70
CA GLN A 214 25.38 7.56 -26.07
C GLN A 214 25.99 8.88 -25.56
N GLU A 215 25.28 9.99 -25.67
CA GLU A 215 25.72 11.29 -25.14
C GLU A 215 25.88 11.24 -23.63
N VAL A 216 24.95 10.60 -22.91
CA VAL A 216 25.06 10.44 -21.44
C VAL A 216 26.29 9.61 -21.06
N ILE A 217 26.61 8.55 -21.81
CA ILE A 217 27.82 7.75 -21.57
C ILE A 217 29.07 8.62 -21.74
N GLN A 218 29.12 9.49 -22.76
CA GLN A 218 30.24 10.41 -22.97
C GLN A 218 30.32 11.48 -21.88
N PHE A 219 29.16 11.98 -21.41
CA PHE A 219 29.08 13.00 -20.37
C PHE A 219 29.55 12.49 -18.98
N ILE A 220 29.39 11.20 -18.71
CA ILE A 220 29.75 10.61 -17.41
C ILE A 220 31.22 10.20 -17.34
N LYS A 221 31.80 9.76 -18.45
CA LYS A 221 33.24 9.49 -18.58
C LYS A 221 34.06 10.76 -18.30
#